data_AF-A0A6J4HIA6-F1
#
_entry.id   AF-A0A6J4HIA6-F1
#
_cell.length_a   1.000
_cell.length_b   1.000
_cell.length_c   1.000
_cell.angle_alpha   90.00
_cell.angle_beta   90.00
_cell.angle_gamma   90.00
#
_symmetry.space_group_name_H-M   'P 1'
#
loop_
_entity.id
_entity.type
_entity.pdbx_description
1 polymer ?
#
loop_
_entity_poly.entity_id
_entity_poly.type
_entity_poly.pdbx_seq_one_letter_code
_entity_poly.pdbx_strand_id
1 'polypeptide(L)'
;MNFTGKAKAEMTYDAIVVGSGISGGWAAKELCEKGLKTLVLERGRDVAHIKDYPTATKNPWDFPHRGRFALGVETENPVVGRCYAFEEATEHFFVKDKEHPYVQEKPFDWVRGYQVGGKSLIWARQ
;
A
#
# COMPACT_ATOMS: atom_id res chain seq x y z
N MET A 1 13.16 3.69 38.42
CA MET A 1 14.04 2.74 37.70
C MET A 1 13.97 3.06 36.22
N ASN A 2 15.06 3.51 35.61
CA ASN A 2 15.12 3.82 34.17
C ASN A 2 15.67 2.60 33.41
N PHE A 3 14.78 1.82 32.79
CA PHE A 3 15.13 0.64 31.98
C PHE A 3 15.71 1.00 30.59
N THR A 4 16.00 2.28 30.33
CA THR A 4 16.10 2.85 28.97
C THR A 4 17.51 2.99 28.40
N GLY A 5 18.58 2.69 29.15
CA GLY A 5 19.95 3.00 28.71
C GLY A 5 20.38 2.37 27.37
N LYS A 6 20.15 1.06 27.20
CA LYS A 6 20.46 0.34 25.94
C LYS A 6 19.40 0.56 24.87
N ALA A 7 18.11 0.54 25.26
CA ALA A 7 16.99 0.77 24.35
C ALA A 7 17.07 2.16 23.67
N LYS A 8 17.51 3.20 24.39
CA LYS A 8 17.68 4.54 23.83
C LYS A 8 18.76 4.57 22.73
N ALA A 9 19.89 3.89 22.93
CA ALA A 9 20.95 3.83 21.92
C ALA A 9 20.50 3.04 20.67
N GLU A 10 19.81 1.91 20.87
CA GLU A 10 19.32 1.07 19.76
C GLU A 10 18.19 1.74 18.97
N MET A 11 17.30 2.49 19.64
CA MET A 11 16.15 3.17 19.06
C MET A 11 16.41 4.65 18.71
N THR A 12 17.67 5.08 18.65
CA THR A 12 18.04 6.39 18.10
C THR A 12 18.26 6.27 16.59
N TYR A 13 17.64 7.16 15.83
CA TYR A 13 17.72 7.27 14.37
C TYR A 13 17.99 8.73 14.01
N ASP A 14 18.73 8.97 12.93
CA ASP A 14 19.00 10.31 12.43
C ASP A 14 17.78 10.89 11.69
N ALA A 15 16.98 10.01 11.08
CA ALA A 15 15.74 10.36 10.40
C ALA A 15 14.68 9.27 10.54
N ILE A 16 13.41 9.70 10.55
CA ILE A 16 12.24 8.81 10.50
C ILE A 16 11.40 9.18 9.29
N VAL A 17 11.19 8.23 8.40
CA VAL A 17 10.31 8.35 7.24
C VAL A 17 9.00 7.60 7.54
N VAL A 18 7.88 8.31 7.49
CA VAL A 18 6.55 7.73 7.73
C VAL A 18 5.86 7.49 6.39
N GLY A 19 5.70 6.21 6.06
CA GLY A 19 5.19 5.72 4.78
C GLY A 19 6.33 5.34 3.83
N SER A 20 6.28 4.13 3.31
CA SER A 20 7.24 3.56 2.34
C SER A 20 6.79 3.68 0.89
N GLY A 21 5.77 4.51 0.63
CA GLY A 21 5.31 4.84 -0.73
C GLY A 21 6.44 5.40 -1.62
N ILE A 22 6.16 5.66 -2.89
CA ILE A 22 7.19 6.10 -3.86
C ILE A 22 8.10 7.22 -3.33
N SER A 23 7.52 8.26 -2.71
CA SER A 23 8.28 9.38 -2.15
C SER A 23 9.05 9.01 -0.88
N GLY A 24 8.46 8.19 -0.01
CA GLY A 24 9.09 7.76 1.23
C GLY A 24 10.24 6.79 1.01
N GLY A 25 10.07 5.83 0.09
CA GLY A 25 11.15 4.95 -0.34
C GLY A 25 12.32 5.72 -0.96
N TRP A 26 12.02 6.73 -1.80
CA TRP A 26 13.06 7.60 -2.37
C TRP A 26 13.78 8.41 -1.30
N ALA A 27 13.04 9.04 -0.37
CA ALA A 27 13.63 9.78 0.74
C ALA A 27 14.53 8.87 1.61
N ALA A 28 14.07 7.66 1.93
CA ALA A 28 14.84 6.70 2.71
C ALA A 28 16.14 6.30 2.00
N LYS A 29 16.10 6.04 0.68
CA LYS A 29 17.30 5.77 -0.12
C LYS A 29 18.30 6.91 -0.01
N GLU A 30 17.88 8.14 -0.31
CA GLU A 30 18.77 9.31 -0.33
C GLU A 30 19.37 9.60 1.06
N LEU A 31 18.61 9.41 2.14
CA LEU A 31 19.10 9.57 3.50
C LEU A 31 20.14 8.50 3.88
N CYS A 32 19.84 7.24 3.58
CA CYS A 32 20.77 6.12 3.83
C CYS A 32 22.06 6.24 3.02
N GLU A 33 21.99 6.66 1.75
CA GLU A 33 23.18 6.87 0.90
C GLU A 33 24.08 8.01 1.42
N LYS A 34 23.51 8.96 2.16
CA LYS A 34 24.25 10.02 2.87
C LYS A 34 24.77 9.59 4.25
N GLY A 35 24.60 8.31 4.62
CA GLY A 35 25.11 7.75 5.86
C GLY A 35 24.20 7.90 7.08
N LEU A 36 22.96 8.37 6.91
CA LEU A 36 22.02 8.54 8.03
C LEU A 36 21.35 7.21 8.39
N LYS A 37 21.33 6.87 9.68
CA LYS A 37 20.54 5.76 10.21
C LYS A 37 19.06 6.13 10.17
N THR A 38 18.36 5.62 9.15
CA THR A 38 16.98 6.00 8.84
C THR A 38 16.00 4.88 9.21
N LEU A 39 14.95 5.20 9.98
CA LEU A 39 13.82 4.31 10.23
C LEU A 39 12.70 4.59 9.23
N VAL A 40 12.15 3.55 8.60
CA VAL A 40 10.94 3.67 7.78
C VAL A 40 9.79 2.97 8.50
N LEU A 41 8.69 3.69 8.69
CA LEU A 41 7.46 3.17 9.28
C LEU A 41 6.40 3.04 8.20
N GLU A 42 5.99 1.81 7.89
CA GLU A 42 4.89 1.53 6.96
C GLU A 42 3.73 0.89 7.72
N ARG A 43 2.51 1.31 7.39
CA ARG A 43 1.29 0.73 7.94
C ARG A 43 1.00 -0.64 7.33
N GLY A 44 1.27 -0.77 6.03
CA GLY A 44 1.04 -1.97 5.25
C GLY A 44 1.96 -3.14 5.56
N ARG A 45 1.58 -4.30 5.01
CA ARG A 45 2.44 -5.50 5.05
C ARG A 45 3.63 -5.35 4.12
N ASP A 46 4.68 -6.10 4.39
CA ASP A 46 5.73 -6.31 3.40
C ASP A 46 5.20 -7.08 2.18
N VAL A 47 5.71 -6.70 1.00
CA VAL A 47 5.33 -7.31 -0.28
C VAL A 47 6.62 -7.67 -1.00
N ALA A 48 6.94 -8.96 -0.97
CA ALA A 48 8.10 -9.49 -1.65
C ALA A 48 7.77 -9.74 -3.13
N HIS A 49 8.63 -9.23 -4.02
CA HIS A 49 8.54 -9.50 -5.45
C HIS A 49 8.52 -11.01 -5.71
N ILE A 50 7.77 -11.45 -6.73
CA ILE A 50 7.51 -12.86 -7.10
C ILE A 50 6.60 -13.61 -6.11
N LYS A 51 6.81 -13.47 -4.81
CA LYS A 51 6.06 -14.22 -3.79
C LYS A 51 4.64 -13.69 -3.58
N ASP A 52 4.51 -12.38 -3.45
CA ASP A 52 3.28 -11.71 -3.01
C ASP A 52 2.43 -11.18 -4.17
N TYR A 53 2.64 -11.72 -5.37
CA TYR A 53 1.95 -11.36 -6.61
C TYR A 53 1.12 -12.55 -7.14
N PRO A 54 0.08 -13.00 -6.41
CA PRO A 54 -0.62 -14.27 -6.65
C PRO A 54 -1.39 -14.32 -7.98
N THR A 55 -1.61 -13.17 -8.60
CA THR A 55 -2.40 -13.00 -9.83
C THR A 55 -1.57 -12.64 -11.04
N ALA A 56 -0.27 -12.32 -10.88
CA ALA A 56 0.54 -11.74 -11.95
C ALA A 56 0.81 -12.67 -13.14
N THR A 57 0.77 -13.99 -12.94
CA THR A 57 1.00 -15.00 -14.00
C THR A 57 -0.29 -15.65 -14.49
N LYS A 58 -1.45 -15.23 -13.99
CA LYS A 58 -2.74 -15.79 -14.39
C LYS A 58 -3.20 -15.14 -15.69
N ASN A 59 -3.88 -15.92 -16.52
CA ASN A 59 -4.55 -15.39 -17.71
C ASN A 59 -5.95 -14.88 -17.34
N PRO A 60 -6.56 -14.01 -18.16
CA PRO A 60 -7.91 -13.50 -17.90
C PRO A 60 -8.97 -14.59 -17.73
N TRP A 61 -8.86 -15.74 -18.40
CA TRP A 61 -9.81 -16.85 -18.28
C TRP A 61 -9.61 -17.73 -17.05
N ASP A 62 -8.49 -17.58 -16.33
CA ASP A 62 -8.24 -18.27 -15.06
C ASP A 62 -9.03 -17.62 -13.91
N PHE A 63 -9.61 -16.44 -14.16
CA PHE A 63 -10.43 -15.71 -13.20
C PHE A 63 -11.92 -16.00 -13.38
N PRO A 64 -12.67 -16.29 -12.30
CA PRO A 64 -14.09 -16.62 -12.37
C PRO A 64 -14.95 -15.59 -13.12
N HIS A 65 -14.64 -14.30 -12.97
CA HIS A 65 -15.39 -13.20 -13.58
C HIS A 65 -14.62 -12.51 -14.70
N ARG A 66 -13.53 -13.13 -15.18
CA ARG A 66 -12.67 -12.63 -16.25
C ARG A 66 -12.15 -11.21 -16.00
N GLY A 67 -11.75 -10.92 -14.76
CA GLY A 67 -11.24 -9.62 -14.34
C GLY A 67 -12.32 -8.65 -13.86
N ARG A 68 -13.60 -8.93 -14.09
CA ARG A 68 -14.70 -8.12 -13.55
C ARG A 68 -14.95 -8.47 -12.10
N PHE A 69 -15.60 -7.59 -11.36
CA PHE A 69 -16.06 -7.94 -10.02
C PHE A 69 -17.40 -8.68 -10.04
N ALA A 70 -17.61 -9.48 -9.00
CA ALA A 70 -18.97 -9.86 -8.61
C ALA A 70 -19.74 -8.59 -8.20
N LEU A 71 -21.03 -8.54 -8.55
CA LEU A 71 -21.89 -7.37 -8.26
C LEU A 71 -21.84 -6.92 -6.80
N GLY A 72 -21.73 -7.87 -5.86
CA GLY A 72 -21.59 -7.57 -4.43
C GLY A 72 -20.38 -6.68 -4.13
N VAL A 73 -19.20 -7.02 -4.66
CA VAL A 73 -17.96 -6.26 -4.41
C VAL A 73 -18.07 -4.85 -4.98
N GLU A 74 -18.65 -4.70 -6.16
CA GLU A 74 -18.84 -3.40 -6.80
C GLU A 74 -19.79 -2.50 -5.98
N THR A 75 -20.92 -3.05 -5.53
CA THR A 75 -21.90 -2.30 -4.71
C THR A 75 -21.36 -1.88 -3.35
N GLU A 76 -20.44 -2.68 -2.77
CA GLU A 76 -19.83 -2.38 -1.48
C GLU A 76 -18.68 -1.37 -1.57
N ASN A 77 -18.14 -1.15 -2.76
CA ASN A 77 -16.95 -0.33 -3.00
C ASN A 77 -17.21 0.77 -4.07
N PRO A 78 -18.18 1.68 -3.85
CA PRO A 78 -18.59 2.68 -4.82
C PRO A 78 -17.53 3.76 -5.13
N VAL A 79 -16.52 3.92 -4.28
CA VAL A 79 -15.40 4.85 -4.46
C VAL A 79 -14.22 4.13 -5.08
N VAL A 80 -13.63 3.14 -4.41
CA VAL A 80 -12.45 2.45 -4.94
C VAL A 80 -12.75 1.70 -6.24
N GLY A 81 -14.02 1.29 -6.43
CA GLY A 81 -14.58 0.79 -7.69
C GLY A 81 -14.39 1.70 -8.91
N ARG A 82 -14.19 3.00 -8.70
CA ARG A 82 -13.93 3.97 -9.79
C ARG A 82 -12.48 3.97 -10.24
N CYS A 83 -11.58 3.34 -9.48
CA CYS A 83 -10.17 3.26 -9.85
C CYS A 83 -9.98 2.27 -10.99
N TYR A 84 -9.36 2.71 -12.10
CA TYR A 84 -9.09 1.86 -13.26
C TYR A 84 -8.29 0.58 -12.93
N ALA A 85 -7.49 0.62 -11.87
CA ALA A 85 -6.62 -0.47 -11.47
C ALA A 85 -7.25 -1.37 -10.39
N PHE A 86 -8.49 -1.10 -9.96
CA PHE A 86 -9.22 -1.95 -9.02
C PHE A 86 -10.05 -2.97 -9.81
N GLU A 87 -9.60 -4.22 -9.81
CA GLU A 87 -10.21 -5.34 -10.52
C GLU A 87 -9.99 -6.66 -9.76
N GLU A 88 -10.61 -7.76 -10.22
CA GLU A 88 -10.53 -9.07 -9.55
C GLU A 88 -9.08 -9.54 -9.36
N ALA A 89 -8.18 -9.18 -10.28
CA ALA A 89 -6.77 -9.54 -10.20
C ALA A 89 -5.98 -8.70 -9.19
N THR A 90 -6.44 -7.50 -8.83
CA THR A 90 -5.65 -6.52 -8.05
C THR A 90 -6.31 -6.11 -6.74
N GLU A 91 -7.56 -6.51 -6.47
CA GLU A 91 -8.36 -6.14 -5.28
C GLU A 91 -7.56 -6.20 -3.98
N HIS A 92 -6.71 -7.21 -3.83
CA HIS A 92 -5.90 -7.48 -2.65
C HIS A 92 -4.82 -6.40 -2.33
N PHE A 93 -4.57 -5.46 -3.23
CA PHE A 93 -3.69 -4.30 -3.01
C PHE A 93 -4.45 -3.01 -2.65
N PHE A 94 -5.78 -3.07 -2.61
CA PHE A 94 -6.64 -1.92 -2.35
C PHE A 94 -7.35 -2.05 -1.00
N VAL A 95 -7.59 -0.89 -0.40
CA VAL A 95 -8.38 -0.76 0.82
C VAL A 95 -9.86 -0.67 0.46
N LYS A 96 -10.71 -1.45 1.13
CA LYS A 96 -12.16 -1.46 0.92
C LYS A 96 -12.82 -0.22 1.52
N ASP A 97 -13.88 0.28 0.89
CA ASP A 97 -14.51 1.55 1.29
C ASP A 97 -15.09 1.48 2.71
N LYS A 98 -15.64 0.32 3.09
CA LYS A 98 -16.24 0.09 4.43
C LYS A 98 -15.23 0.11 5.57
N GLU A 99 -13.95 -0.21 5.32
CA GLU A 99 -12.93 -0.28 6.38
C GLU A 99 -12.54 1.11 6.89
N HIS A 100 -12.68 2.12 6.02
CA HIS A 100 -12.25 3.47 6.33
C HIS A 100 -13.19 4.50 5.68
N PRO A 101 -14.41 4.62 6.23
CA PRO A 101 -15.37 5.61 5.75
C PRO A 101 -14.80 7.01 5.95
N TYR A 102 -15.13 7.90 5.02
CA TYR A 102 -14.72 9.29 5.07
C TYR A 102 -15.84 10.19 4.60
N VAL A 103 -15.89 11.40 5.16
CA VAL A 103 -16.88 12.41 4.80
C VAL A 103 -16.35 13.23 3.63
N GLN A 104 -17.19 13.44 2.63
CA GLN A 104 -16.87 14.27 1.46
C GLN A 104 -17.70 15.55 1.51
N GLU A 105 -17.05 16.68 1.79
CA GLU A 105 -17.68 18.00 1.56
C GLU A 105 -17.71 18.34 0.07
N LYS A 106 -16.71 17.86 -0.69
CA LYS A 106 -16.60 17.94 -2.14
C LYS A 106 -16.26 16.56 -2.70
N PRO A 107 -16.65 16.23 -3.94
CA PRO A 107 -16.37 14.93 -4.52
C PRO A 107 -14.85 14.68 -4.64
N PHE A 108 -14.38 13.57 -4.06
CA PHE A 108 -13.04 13.04 -4.31
C PHE A 108 -12.99 11.53 -4.09
N ASP A 109 -12.15 10.85 -4.87
CA ASP A 109 -11.95 9.41 -4.73
C ASP A 109 -10.68 9.13 -3.91
N TRP A 110 -10.84 8.54 -2.72
CA TRP A 110 -9.72 8.27 -1.83
C TRP A 110 -9.17 6.86 -1.98
N VAL A 111 -8.40 6.66 -3.05
CA VAL A 111 -7.76 5.37 -3.35
C VAL A 111 -6.50 5.15 -2.51
N ARG A 112 -6.44 3.99 -1.85
CA ARG A 112 -5.38 3.61 -0.90
C ARG A 112 -4.98 2.14 -1.05
N GLY A 113 -3.74 1.84 -0.66
CA GLY A 113 -3.23 0.49 -0.46
C GLY A 113 -2.44 0.43 0.85
N TYR A 114 -2.36 -0.76 1.45
CA TYR A 114 -1.58 -1.05 2.66
C TYR A 114 -0.51 -2.10 2.36
N GLN A 115 0.54 -1.64 1.68
CA GLN A 115 1.71 -2.44 1.35
C GLN A 115 2.97 -1.58 1.37
N VAL A 116 4.11 -2.21 1.61
CA VAL A 116 5.42 -1.62 1.32
C VAL A 116 5.49 -1.18 -0.16
N GLY A 117 6.01 0.02 -0.41
CA GLY A 117 5.97 0.68 -1.72
C GLY A 117 4.66 1.44 -1.99
N GLY A 118 3.63 1.22 -1.20
CA GLY A 118 2.37 1.96 -1.24
C GLY A 118 1.72 1.94 -2.63
N LYS A 119 1.33 3.12 -3.11
CA LYS A 119 0.58 3.25 -4.37
C LYS A 119 1.40 2.99 -5.64
N SER A 120 2.73 2.88 -5.56
CA SER A 120 3.52 2.53 -6.76
C SER A 120 3.22 1.12 -7.26
N LEU A 121 2.77 0.20 -6.39
CA LEU A 121 2.44 -1.18 -6.76
C LEU A 121 1.12 -1.30 -7.53
N ILE A 122 0.26 -0.29 -7.45
CA ILE A 122 -1.07 -0.22 -8.08
C ILE A 122 -1.16 0.87 -9.16
N TRP A 123 -0.08 1.61 -9.38
CA TRP A 123 -0.01 2.64 -10.41
C TRP A 123 0.32 2.02 -11.78
N ALA A 124 -0.26 2.58 -12.84
CA ALA A 124 -0.04 2.21 -14.24
C ALA A 124 -0.28 0.71 -14.55
N ARG A 125 -1.21 0.07 -13.83
CA ARG A 125 -1.71 -1.27 -14.16
C ARG A 125 -2.72 -1.13 -15.31
N GLN A 126 -2.52 -1.87 -16.39
CA GLN A 126 -3.43 -1.98 -17.54
C GLN A 126 -3.75 -3.44 -17.80
#